data_AF-A0A0D0BJ64-F1
#
_entry.id   AF-A0A0D0BJ64-F1
#
_cell.length_a   1.000
_cell.length_b   1.000
_cell.length_c   1.000
_cell.angle_alpha   90.00
_cell.angle_beta   90.00
_cell.angle_gamma   90.00
#
_symmetry.space_group_name_H-M   'P 1'
#
loop_
_entity.id
_entity.type
_entity.pdbx_description
1 polymer ?
#
loop_
_entity_poly.entity_id
_entity_poly.type
_entity_poly.pdbx_seq_one_letter_code
_entity_poly.pdbx_strand_id
1 'polypeptide(L)'
;MTESSYKIDVLPKLIDDGSNWHSWKEKVYTNIISKPGLQRHINRNGKWYTSTLDTAVPLTDNNLEKLEEQIDTYHQCEAQIKDIIYKCLSESTLNSIKGARSAHTAWVTLCGLFEKKGDLIHTSLLATLQATRCSEDDDLRAHLNKMDNIRQSLTAMGQPLPDGTYIAYLKLSIPESYQSI
;
A
#
# COMPACT_ATOMS: atom_id res chain seq x y z
N MET A 1 20.84 2.27 -27.81
CA MET A 1 20.12 1.74 -26.64
C MET A 1 20.27 2.73 -25.51
N THR A 2 19.22 3.49 -25.22
CA THR A 2 19.20 4.43 -24.08
C THR A 2 18.80 3.65 -22.84
N GLU A 3 19.76 3.39 -21.95
CA GLU A 3 19.49 3.00 -20.57
C GLU A 3 18.69 4.13 -19.90
N SER A 4 17.35 4.04 -19.95
CA SER A 4 16.52 4.88 -19.10
C SER A 4 16.65 4.34 -17.67
N SER A 5 17.67 4.81 -16.97
CA SER A 5 17.71 4.79 -15.51
C SER A 5 16.60 5.72 -15.00
N TYR A 6 15.38 5.19 -14.92
CA TYR A 6 14.24 5.92 -14.38
C TYR A 6 14.46 6.17 -12.89
N LYS A 7 14.66 7.43 -12.50
CA LYS A 7 14.75 7.86 -11.10
C LYS A 7 13.53 7.31 -10.35
N ILE A 8 13.78 6.52 -9.32
CA ILE A 8 12.75 6.11 -8.36
C ILE A 8 12.40 7.38 -7.59
N ASP A 9 11.24 7.97 -7.88
CA ASP A 9 10.70 9.04 -7.05
C ASP A 9 10.68 8.56 -5.60
N VAL A 10 11.03 9.47 -4.68
CA VAL A 10 11.16 9.17 -3.24
C VAL A 10 9.81 8.70 -2.71
N LEU A 11 9.62 7.37 -2.70
CA LEU A 11 8.44 6.75 -2.14
C LEU A 11 8.51 6.87 -0.61
N PRO A 12 7.41 7.26 0.05
CA PRO A 12 7.37 7.30 1.51
C PRO A 12 7.62 5.90 2.07
N LYS A 13 8.28 5.80 3.23
CA LYS A 13 8.42 4.50 3.93
C LYS A 13 7.06 4.04 4.45
N LEU A 14 6.79 2.75 4.37
CA LEU A 14 5.62 2.13 4.99
C LEU A 14 5.81 2.13 6.52
N ILE A 15 4.79 2.58 7.25
CA ILE A 15 4.79 2.58 8.71
C ILE A 15 4.29 1.21 9.19
N ASP A 16 4.93 0.65 10.23
CA ASP A 16 4.67 -0.71 10.73
C ASP A 16 3.24 -0.95 11.24
N ASP A 17 2.59 0.13 11.69
CA ASP A 17 1.20 0.15 12.14
C ASP A 17 0.20 0.08 10.98
N GLY A 18 0.64 0.36 9.74
CA GLY A 18 -0.19 0.41 8.55
C GLY A 18 -0.97 1.72 8.36
N SER A 19 -0.71 2.76 9.16
CA SER A 19 -1.48 4.01 9.14
C SER A 19 -1.42 4.75 7.80
N ASN A 20 -0.32 4.60 7.06
CA ASN A 20 -0.16 5.18 5.72
C ASN A 20 -0.36 4.17 4.58
N TRP A 21 -0.86 2.96 4.86
CA TRP A 21 -0.94 1.86 3.90
C TRP A 21 -1.69 2.23 2.62
N HIS A 22 -2.87 2.87 2.72
CA HIS A 22 -3.70 3.16 1.57
C HIS A 22 -3.02 4.15 0.61
N SER A 23 -2.57 5.30 1.12
CA SER A 23 -1.84 6.30 0.34
C SER A 23 -0.49 5.78 -0.18
N TRP A 24 0.18 4.93 0.59
CA TRP A 24 1.43 4.30 0.18
C TRP A 24 1.20 3.33 -0.99
N LYS A 25 0.20 2.44 -0.87
CA LYS A 25 -0.17 1.44 -1.88
C LYS A 25 -0.52 2.11 -3.21
N GLU A 26 -1.28 3.19 -3.18
CA GLU A 26 -1.66 3.96 -4.37
C GLU A 26 -0.44 4.62 -5.06
N LYS A 27 0.47 5.21 -4.28
CA LYS A 27 1.71 5.80 -4.81
C LYS A 27 2.62 4.75 -5.45
N VAL A 28 2.78 3.61 -4.79
CA VAL A 28 3.57 2.48 -5.30
C VAL A 28 2.94 1.89 -6.57
N TYR A 29 1.63 1.69 -6.57
CA TYR A 29 0.88 1.19 -7.73
C TYR A 29 0.99 2.15 -8.93
N THR A 30 0.88 3.46 -8.68
CA THR A 30 1.04 4.51 -9.71
C THR A 30 2.47 4.55 -10.26
N ASN A 31 3.49 4.42 -9.40
CA ASN A 31 4.89 4.33 -9.86
C ASN A 31 5.13 3.09 -10.74
N ILE A 32 4.49 1.97 -10.39
CA ILE A 32 4.64 0.72 -11.14
C ILE A 32 3.90 0.78 -12.49
N ILE A 33 2.72 1.41 -12.54
CA ILE A 33 1.99 1.63 -13.80
C ILE A 33 2.73 2.62 -14.70
N SER A 34 3.39 3.64 -14.13
CA SER A 34 4.15 4.62 -14.91
C SER A 34 5.34 4.02 -15.67
N LYS A 35 5.75 2.79 -15.31
CA LYS A 35 6.89 2.09 -15.89
C LYS A 35 6.42 0.97 -16.83
N PRO A 36 6.72 1.04 -18.14
CA PRO A 36 6.23 0.06 -19.10
C PRO A 36 6.74 -1.35 -18.77
N GLY A 37 5.82 -2.32 -18.75
CA GLY A 37 6.18 -3.73 -18.55
C GLY A 37 6.31 -4.20 -17.09
N LEU A 38 6.20 -3.33 -16.07
CA LEU A 38 6.23 -3.76 -14.66
C LEU A 38 4.86 -4.24 -14.15
N GLN A 39 3.76 -3.67 -14.65
CA GLN A 39 2.39 -4.00 -14.20
C GLN A 39 2.04 -5.50 -14.33
N ARG A 40 2.57 -6.20 -15.35
CA ARG A 40 2.33 -7.64 -15.59
C ARG A 40 2.88 -8.55 -14.49
N HIS A 41 3.93 -8.13 -13.79
CA HIS A 41 4.53 -8.88 -12.69
C HIS A 41 3.72 -8.77 -11.40
N ILE A 42 2.86 -7.75 -11.27
CA ILE A 42 1.95 -7.58 -10.13
C ILE A 42 0.57 -8.15 -10.41
N ASN A 43 0.01 -7.99 -11.62
CA ASN A 43 -1.37 -8.39 -11.91
C ASN A 43 -1.54 -9.81 -12.49
N ARG A 44 -0.52 -10.42 -13.11
CA ARG A 44 -0.65 -11.72 -13.83
C ARG A 44 0.29 -12.82 -13.33
N ASN A 45 0.77 -12.72 -12.09
CA ASN A 45 1.63 -13.74 -11.47
C ASN A 45 2.90 -14.07 -12.29
N GLY A 46 3.33 -13.15 -13.17
CA GLY A 46 4.54 -13.30 -14.00
C GLY A 46 4.53 -14.42 -15.05
N LYS A 47 3.38 -15.02 -15.41
CA LYS A 47 3.36 -16.18 -16.32
C LYS A 47 3.41 -15.77 -17.81
N TRP A 48 4.24 -16.48 -18.57
CA TRP A 48 4.25 -16.51 -20.04
C TRP A 48 3.68 -17.85 -20.52
N TYR A 49 2.93 -17.84 -21.63
CA TYR A 49 2.47 -19.05 -22.31
C TYR A 49 3.31 -19.25 -23.56
N THR A 50 4.00 -20.38 -23.69
CA THR A 50 4.56 -20.83 -24.96
C THR A 50 3.44 -21.47 -25.78
N SER A 51 3.40 -21.20 -27.08
CA SER A 51 2.51 -21.94 -27.99
C SER A 51 2.76 -23.45 -27.84
N THR A 52 1.67 -24.20 -27.83
CA THR A 52 1.56 -25.64 -27.62
C THR A 52 2.68 -26.46 -28.28
N LEU A 53 3.36 -27.28 -27.49
CA LEU A 53 4.28 -28.32 -27.95
C LEU A 53 3.49 -29.44 -28.63
N ASP A 54 3.65 -29.56 -29.95
CA ASP A 54 3.60 -30.84 -30.66
C ASP A 54 4.55 -30.75 -31.86
N THR A 55 5.85 -30.74 -31.56
CA THR A 55 6.98 -31.29 -32.34
C THR A 55 8.28 -30.72 -31.79
N ALA A 56 9.17 -31.59 -31.32
CA ALA A 56 10.50 -31.23 -30.85
C ALA A 56 11.37 -30.83 -32.06
N VAL A 57 11.31 -29.56 -32.45
CA VAL A 57 12.27 -28.95 -33.37
C VAL A 57 13.37 -28.28 -32.53
N PRO A 58 14.66 -28.55 -32.77
CA PRO A 58 15.73 -27.84 -32.08
C PRO A 58 15.62 -26.35 -32.39
N LEU A 59 15.60 -25.51 -31.36
CA LEU A 59 15.57 -24.06 -31.53
C LEU A 59 16.85 -23.61 -32.22
N THR A 60 16.71 -22.85 -33.31
CA THR A 60 17.81 -22.12 -33.94
C THR A 60 18.42 -21.13 -32.94
N ASP A 61 19.74 -20.91 -32.96
CA ASP A 61 20.45 -20.03 -32.01
C ASP A 61 19.79 -18.64 -31.83
N ASN A 62 19.23 -18.09 -32.92
CA ASN A 62 18.54 -16.79 -32.92
C ASN A 62 17.19 -16.79 -32.14
N ASN A 63 16.54 -17.95 -32.03
CA ASN A 63 15.34 -18.14 -31.19
C ASN A 63 15.72 -18.40 -29.73
N LEU A 64 16.90 -18.96 -29.48
CA LEU A 64 17.45 -19.18 -28.14
C LEU A 64 17.89 -17.85 -27.52
N GLU A 65 18.63 -17.03 -28.28
CA GLU A 65 19.05 -15.68 -27.86
C GLU A 65 17.85 -14.78 -27.53
N LYS A 66 16.79 -14.79 -28.35
CA LYS A 66 15.54 -14.05 -28.06
C LYS A 66 14.80 -14.54 -26.82
N LEU A 67 14.88 -15.84 -26.50
CA LEU A 67 14.28 -16.38 -25.29
C LEU A 67 15.10 -16.02 -24.06
N GLU A 68 16.43 -16.08 -24.14
CA GLU A 68 17.34 -15.62 -23.09
C GLU A 68 17.15 -14.13 -22.80
N GLU A 69 17.06 -13.28 -23.83
CA GLU A 69 16.74 -11.85 -23.67
C GLU A 69 15.40 -11.61 -22.96
N GLN A 70 14.37 -12.40 -23.28
CA GLN A 70 13.05 -12.30 -22.63
C GLN A 70 13.09 -12.76 -21.17
N ILE A 71 13.87 -13.79 -20.87
CA ILE A 71 14.09 -14.31 -19.51
C ILE A 71 14.88 -13.28 -18.68
N ASP A 72 15.93 -12.70 -19.23
CA ASP A 72 16.73 -11.67 -18.57
C ASP A 72 15.91 -10.41 -18.31
N THR A 73 15.15 -9.96 -19.30
CA THR A 73 14.22 -8.84 -19.14
C THR A 73 13.20 -9.12 -18.03
N TYR A 74 12.69 -10.36 -17.95
CA TYR A 74 11.78 -10.77 -16.89
C TYR A 74 12.44 -10.70 -15.50
N HIS A 75 13.65 -11.25 -15.35
CA HIS A 75 14.38 -11.23 -14.08
C HIS A 75 14.77 -9.81 -13.67
N GLN A 76 15.15 -8.94 -14.61
CA GLN A 76 15.42 -7.53 -14.35
C GLN A 76 14.17 -6.80 -13.85
N CYS A 77 13.03 -6.95 -14.53
CA CYS A 77 11.76 -6.35 -14.10
C CYS A 77 11.30 -6.88 -12.73
N GLU A 78 11.48 -8.18 -12.46
CA GLU A 78 11.14 -8.77 -11.17
C GLU A 78 12.04 -8.25 -10.04
N ALA A 79 13.35 -8.16 -10.27
CA ALA A 79 14.31 -7.62 -9.32
C ALA A 79 14.03 -6.14 -9.02
N GLN A 80 13.68 -5.34 -10.03
CA GLN A 80 13.30 -3.93 -9.86
C GLN A 80 12.08 -3.75 -8.95
N ILE A 81 11.04 -4.57 -9.13
CA ILE A 81 9.84 -4.48 -8.29
C ILE A 81 10.15 -4.92 -6.85
N LYS A 82 10.93 -6.00 -6.68
CA LYS A 82 11.38 -6.44 -5.34
C LYS A 82 12.22 -5.36 -4.65
N ASP A 83 13.14 -4.72 -5.37
CA ASP A 83 13.98 -3.64 -4.83
C ASP A 83 13.15 -2.43 -4.40
N ILE A 84 12.17 -1.99 -5.22
CA ILE A 84 11.24 -0.92 -4.86
C ILE A 84 10.44 -1.28 -3.61
N ILE A 85 9.89 -2.49 -3.56
CA ILE A 85 9.13 -2.98 -2.40
C ILE A 85 10.04 -3.00 -1.17
N TYR A 86 11.20 -3.66 -1.23
CA TYR A 86 12.09 -3.83 -0.08
C TYR A 86 12.65 -2.51 0.46
N LYS A 87 13.00 -1.55 -0.40
CA LYS A 87 13.48 -0.22 0.03
C LYS A 87 12.44 0.58 0.80
N CYS A 88 11.16 0.30 0.57
CA CYS A 88 10.07 1.03 1.18
C CYS A 88 9.53 0.37 2.46
N LEU A 89 10.02 -0.82 2.80
CA LEU A 89 9.58 -1.57 3.98
C LEU A 89 10.53 -1.40 5.16
N SER A 90 9.99 -1.53 6.36
CA SER A 90 10.79 -1.74 7.57
C SER A 90 11.41 -3.14 7.58
N GLU A 91 12.47 -3.29 8.36
CA GLU A 91 13.22 -4.56 8.47
C GLU A 91 12.36 -5.69 9.09
N SER A 92 11.45 -5.34 10.00
CA SER A 92 10.44 -6.24 10.59
C SER A 92 9.48 -6.80 9.53
N THR A 93 8.97 -5.93 8.67
CA THR A 93 8.03 -6.28 7.59
C THR A 93 8.73 -7.05 6.48
N LEU A 94 9.96 -6.64 6.13
CA LEU A 94 10.80 -7.32 5.14
C LEU A 94 11.08 -8.77 5.55
N ASN A 95 11.39 -9.00 6.82
CA ASN A 95 11.62 -10.36 7.35
C ASN A 95 10.40 -11.28 7.20
N SER A 96 9.18 -10.72 7.21
CA SER A 96 7.94 -11.47 7.01
C SER A 96 7.71 -11.88 5.55
N ILE A 97 8.33 -11.18 4.58
CA ILE A 97 8.13 -11.41 3.14
C ILE A 97 9.37 -11.93 2.40
N LYS A 98 10.53 -12.03 3.06
CA LYS A 98 11.81 -12.41 2.41
C LYS A 98 11.82 -13.82 1.77
N GLY A 99 10.85 -14.67 2.11
CA GLY A 99 10.68 -16.02 1.53
C GLY A 99 9.84 -16.07 0.25
N ALA A 100 9.34 -14.93 -0.24
CA ALA A 100 8.46 -14.88 -1.41
C ALA A 100 9.21 -15.21 -2.72
N ARG A 101 8.76 -16.26 -3.40
CA ARG A 101 9.37 -16.76 -4.65
C ARG A 101 9.25 -15.76 -5.80
N SER A 102 8.16 -14.99 -5.84
CA SER A 102 7.92 -13.97 -6.86
C SER A 102 7.57 -12.60 -6.27
N ALA A 103 7.82 -11.53 -7.04
CA ALA A 103 7.38 -10.17 -6.69
C ALA A 103 5.85 -10.12 -6.45
N HIS A 104 5.08 -10.89 -7.23
CA HIS A 104 3.64 -11.05 -7.04
C HIS A 104 3.30 -11.63 -5.68
N THR A 105 3.95 -12.74 -5.29
CA THR A 105 3.70 -13.36 -3.97
C THR A 105 4.06 -12.41 -2.83
N ALA A 106 5.17 -11.68 -2.95
CA ALA A 106 5.55 -10.67 -1.97
C ALA A 106 4.48 -9.57 -1.84
N TRP A 107 3.97 -9.09 -2.98
CA TRP A 107 2.93 -8.06 -3.03
C TRP A 107 1.58 -8.53 -2.44
N VAL A 108 1.16 -9.75 -2.76
CA VAL A 108 -0.09 -10.34 -2.24
C VAL A 108 0.00 -10.57 -0.74
N THR A 109 1.13 -11.10 -0.25
CA THR A 109 1.35 -11.27 1.20
C THR A 109 1.37 -9.93 1.92
N LEU A 110 2.01 -8.91 1.33
CA LEU A 110 2.01 -7.56 1.87
C LEU A 110 0.59 -6.98 1.95
N CYS A 111 -0.21 -7.12 0.88
CA CYS A 111 -1.61 -6.71 0.90
C CYS A 111 -2.39 -7.41 2.01
N GLY A 112 -2.26 -8.74 2.14
CA GLY A 112 -2.98 -9.50 3.15
C GLY A 112 -2.60 -9.15 4.60
N LEU A 113 -1.35 -8.74 4.85
CA LEU A 113 -0.90 -8.31 6.18
C LEU A 113 -1.43 -6.93 6.55
N PHE A 114 -1.36 -5.99 5.62
CA PHE A 114 -1.67 -4.58 5.91
C PHE A 114 -3.14 -4.21 5.69
N GLU A 115 -3.89 -4.94 4.86
CA GLU A 115 -5.34 -4.75 4.78
C GLU A 115 -6.02 -5.11 6.11
N LYS A 116 -5.67 -6.27 6.70
CA LYS A 116 -6.20 -6.66 8.02
C LYS A 116 -5.77 -5.72 9.15
N LYS A 117 -4.51 -5.27 9.12
CA LYS A 117 -4.03 -4.27 10.10
C LYS A 117 -4.75 -2.95 9.93
N GLY A 118 -4.95 -2.49 8.69
CA GLY A 118 -5.71 -1.29 8.37
C GLY A 118 -7.12 -1.33 8.92
N ASP A 119 -7.83 -2.46 8.75
CA ASP A 119 -9.19 -2.65 9.29
C ASP A 119 -9.22 -2.59 10.82
N LEU A 120 -8.24 -3.21 11.49
CA LEU A 120 -8.14 -3.17 12.96
C LEU A 120 -7.83 -1.77 13.47
N ILE A 121 -6.89 -1.06 12.84
CA ILE A 121 -6.54 0.31 13.22
C ILE A 121 -7.71 1.26 12.94
N HIS A 122 -8.40 1.12 11.80
CA HIS A 122 -9.61 1.87 11.50
C HIS A 122 -10.67 1.67 12.60
N THR A 123 -10.96 0.42 12.96
CA THR A 123 -11.90 0.10 14.04
C THR A 123 -11.46 0.70 15.37
N SER A 124 -10.17 0.62 15.70
CA SER A 124 -9.60 1.20 16.92
C SER A 124 -9.71 2.72 16.95
N LEU A 125 -9.43 3.40 15.84
CA LEU A 125 -9.54 4.85 15.71
C LEU A 125 -11.01 5.30 15.82
N LEU A 126 -11.94 4.56 15.23
CA LEU A 126 -13.38 4.84 15.35
C LEU A 126 -13.86 4.70 16.80
N ALA A 127 -13.44 3.63 17.49
CA ALA A 127 -13.75 3.42 18.90
C ALA A 127 -13.14 4.54 19.78
N THR A 128 -11.90 4.94 19.47
CA THR A 128 -11.25 6.06 20.16
C THR A 128 -12.02 7.36 19.95
N LEU A 129 -12.41 7.68 18.71
CA LEU A 129 -13.20 8.86 18.39
C LEU A 129 -14.53 8.88 19.16
N GLN A 130 -15.24 7.76 19.18
CA GLN A 130 -16.52 7.62 19.89
C GLN A 130 -16.38 7.69 21.41
N ALA A 131 -15.26 7.25 21.98
CA ALA A 131 -15.01 7.25 23.43
C ALA A 131 -14.40 8.57 23.93
N THR A 132 -13.87 9.42 23.04
CA THR A 132 -13.24 10.68 23.45
C THR A 132 -14.31 11.63 24.03
N ARG A 133 -14.06 12.15 25.22
CA ARG A 133 -14.91 13.13 25.91
C ARG A 133 -14.05 14.32 26.32
N CYS A 134 -14.65 15.50 26.34
CA CYS A 134 -14.08 16.74 26.86
C CYS A 134 -14.76 17.03 28.19
N SER A 135 -13.98 17.30 29.23
CA SER A 135 -14.47 17.77 30.53
C SER A 135 -14.73 19.27 30.48
N GLU A 136 -15.41 19.84 31.49
CA GLU A 136 -15.66 21.29 31.53
C GLU A 136 -14.37 22.12 31.69
N ASP A 137 -13.36 21.55 32.35
CA ASP A 137 -12.07 22.21 32.59
C ASP A 137 -11.03 21.96 31.48
N ASP A 138 -11.35 21.11 30.48
CA ASP A 138 -10.43 20.76 29.40
C ASP A 138 -10.37 21.86 28.32
N ASP A 139 -9.21 21.99 27.66
CA ASP A 139 -9.08 22.89 26.50
C ASP A 139 -9.87 22.33 25.30
N LEU A 140 -11.04 22.94 25.06
CA LEU A 140 -11.93 22.61 23.96
C LEU A 140 -11.21 22.63 22.60
N ARG A 141 -10.29 23.57 22.38
CA ARG A 141 -9.56 23.67 21.10
C ARG A 141 -8.61 22.50 20.92
N ALA A 142 -7.90 22.11 21.98
CA ALA A 142 -7.04 20.93 21.96
C ALA A 142 -7.85 19.64 21.72
N HIS A 143 -9.03 19.53 22.33
CA HIS A 143 -9.97 18.42 22.12
C HIS A 143 -10.46 18.34 20.67
N LEU A 144 -10.92 19.45 20.10
CA LEU A 144 -11.36 19.52 18.70
C LEU A 144 -10.23 19.15 17.73
N ASN A 145 -9.01 19.64 17.97
CA ASN A 145 -7.84 19.27 17.17
C ASN A 145 -7.56 17.76 17.24
N LYS A 146 -7.69 17.14 18.42
CA LYS A 146 -7.52 15.70 18.60
C LYS A 146 -8.55 14.92 17.79
N MET A 147 -9.83 15.31 17.84
CA MET A 147 -10.89 14.67 17.05
C MET A 147 -10.68 14.84 15.54
N ASP A 148 -10.23 16.02 15.10
CA ASP A 148 -9.97 16.25 13.68
C ASP A 148 -8.76 15.45 13.18
N ASN A 149 -7.71 15.31 13.99
CA ASN A 149 -6.57 14.43 13.66
C ASN A 149 -6.99 12.97 13.48
N ILE A 150 -7.89 12.47 14.34
CA ILE A 150 -8.44 11.11 14.19
C ILE A 150 -9.26 11.00 12.90
N ARG A 151 -10.10 12.00 12.60
CA ARG A 151 -10.87 12.06 11.34
C ARG A 151 -9.98 12.07 10.10
N GLN A 152 -8.92 12.89 10.10
CA GLN A 152 -7.94 12.93 9.01
C GLN A 152 -7.24 11.58 8.83
N SER A 153 -6.93 10.88 9.92
CA SER A 153 -6.33 9.54 9.88
C SER A 153 -7.28 8.49 9.25
N LEU A 154 -8.58 8.53 9.59
CA LEU A 154 -9.60 7.68 8.97
C LEU A 154 -9.72 7.94 7.45
N THR A 155 -9.68 9.22 7.05
CA THR A 155 -9.67 9.61 5.63
C THR A 155 -8.40 9.10 4.91
N ALA A 156 -7.23 9.20 5.53
CA ALA A 156 -5.97 8.72 4.97
C ALA A 156 -5.96 7.19 4.78
N MET A 157 -6.74 6.46 5.57
CA MET A 157 -6.94 5.01 5.43
C MET A 157 -7.93 4.63 4.31
N GLY A 158 -8.51 5.61 3.61
CA GLY A 158 -9.44 5.39 2.50
C GLY A 158 -10.89 5.17 2.91
N GLN A 159 -11.22 5.34 4.20
CA GLN A 159 -12.58 5.23 4.73
C GLN A 159 -12.98 6.52 5.46
N PRO A 160 -13.31 7.60 4.71
CA PRO A 160 -13.66 8.87 5.32
C PRO A 160 -14.96 8.76 6.12
N LEU A 161 -14.97 9.37 7.31
CA LEU A 161 -16.17 9.48 8.13
C LEU A 161 -17.12 10.53 7.54
N PRO A 162 -18.40 10.23 7.28
CA PRO A 162 -19.35 11.21 6.78
C PRO A 162 -19.54 12.38 7.77
N ASP A 163 -19.62 13.61 7.26
CA ASP A 163 -19.68 14.82 8.09
C ASP A 163 -20.84 14.80 9.10
N GLY A 164 -22.02 14.31 8.72
CA GLY A 164 -23.16 14.19 9.65
C GLY A 164 -22.87 13.29 10.85
N THR A 165 -22.13 12.20 10.64
CA THR A 165 -21.73 11.28 11.72
C THR A 165 -20.65 11.91 12.59
N TYR A 166 -19.69 12.61 11.97
CA TYR A 166 -18.64 13.33 12.68
C TYR A 166 -19.22 14.44 13.57
N ILE A 167 -20.16 15.23 13.07
CA ILE A 167 -20.85 16.27 13.85
C ILE A 167 -21.60 15.66 15.03
N ALA A 168 -22.25 14.51 14.85
CA ALA A 168 -22.92 13.82 15.96
C ALA A 168 -21.93 13.39 17.05
N TYR A 169 -20.77 12.83 16.68
CA TYR A 169 -19.73 12.47 17.65
C TYR A 169 -19.11 13.68 18.33
N LEU A 170 -18.90 14.78 17.60
CA LEU A 170 -18.44 16.04 18.18
C LEU A 170 -19.42 16.53 19.26
N LYS A 171 -20.72 16.58 18.95
CA LYS A 171 -21.75 17.00 19.91
C LYS A 171 -21.79 16.10 21.15
N LEU A 172 -21.70 14.79 20.97
CA LEU A 172 -21.65 13.82 22.09
C LEU A 172 -20.36 13.90 22.92
N SER A 173 -19.30 14.49 22.37
CA SER A 173 -17.99 14.58 23.03
C SER A 173 -17.82 15.84 23.88
N ILE A 174 -18.59 16.90 23.61
CA ILE A 174 -18.47 18.18 24.31
C ILE A 174 -19.43 18.25 25.51
N PRO A 175 -19.10 19.02 26.56
CA PRO A 175 -19.97 19.20 27.73
C PRO A 175 -21.30 19.86 27.35
N GLU A 176 -22.36 19.57 28.12
CA GLU A 176 -23.71 20.13 27.91
C GLU A 176 -23.73 21.66 27.93
N SER A 177 -22.84 22.28 28.70
CA SER A 177 -22.66 23.75 28.76
C SER A 177 -22.34 24.39 27.41
N TYR A 178 -21.73 23.62 26.49
CA TYR A 178 -21.43 24.06 25.11
C TYR A 178 -22.42 23.55 24.07
N GLN A 179 -23.38 22.69 24.44
CA GLN A 179 -24.37 22.12 23.53
C GLN A 179 -25.59 23.03 23.30
N SER A 180 -25.78 24.05 24.16
CA SER A 180 -26.94 24.96 24.10
C SER A 180 -26.70 26.25 23.30
N ILE A 181 -25.59 26.36 22.56
CA ILE A 181 -25.27 27.50 21.68
C ILE A 181 -25.62 27.12 20.24
#